data_AF-A0A7Y1YD27-F1
#
_entry.id   AF-A0A7Y1YD27-F1
#
_cell.length_a   1.000
_cell.length_b   1.000
_cell.length_c   1.000
_cell.angle_alpha   90.00
_cell.angle_beta   90.00
_cell.angle_gamma   90.00
#
_symmetry.space_group_name_H-M   'P 1'
#
loop_
_entity.id
_entity.type
_entity.pdbx_description
1 polymer ?
#
loop_
_entity_poly.entity_id
_entity_poly.type
_entity_poly.pdbx_seq_one_letter_code
_entity_poly.pdbx_strand_id
1 'polypeptide(L)'
;MALLIESTVDVAASVTDAVIAAYTARREKVQTMPVSEMVSGQVSADLSTLTAVVCAEQRVAEIVVDEGLDLERLAAAAWALAGRGWDLTVLVPTSQIGDAHTSLRAAPCLIQPWWSDADGIWFGAFETP
;
A
#
# COMPACT_ATOMS: atom_id res chain seq x y z
N MET A 1 -36.05 -11.91 -14.27
CA MET A 1 -35.25 -10.67 -14.15
C MET A 1 -34.25 -10.93 -13.02
N ALA A 2 -33.08 -11.46 -13.37
CA ALA A 2 -32.06 -11.81 -12.39
C ALA A 2 -31.30 -10.54 -12.00
N LEU A 3 -31.32 -10.21 -10.72
CA LEU A 3 -30.54 -9.14 -10.12
C LEU A 3 -29.09 -9.62 -10.09
N LEU A 4 -28.26 -9.15 -11.02
CA LEU A 4 -26.80 -9.29 -10.92
C LEU A 4 -26.36 -8.38 -9.79
N ILE A 5 -26.13 -8.96 -8.61
CA ILE A 5 -25.34 -8.31 -7.58
C ILE A 5 -23.90 -8.42 -8.09
N GLU A 6 -23.44 -7.42 -8.83
CA GLU A 6 -22.01 -7.19 -8.98
C GLU A 6 -21.48 -6.91 -7.58
N SER A 7 -21.00 -7.97 -6.92
CA SER A 7 -20.17 -7.84 -5.73
C SER A 7 -18.92 -7.12 -6.20
N THR A 8 -18.86 -5.80 -6.02
CA THR A 8 -17.62 -5.04 -6.17
C THR A 8 -16.63 -5.63 -5.18
N VAL A 9 -15.78 -6.53 -5.67
CA VAL A 9 -14.66 -7.06 -4.91
C VAL A 9 -13.80 -5.87 -4.55
N ASP A 10 -13.60 -5.67 -3.25
CA ASP A 10 -12.65 -4.68 -2.75
C ASP A 10 -11.24 -5.17 -3.11
N VAL A 11 -10.68 -4.58 -4.17
CA VAL A 11 -9.38 -4.99 -4.71
C VAL A 11 -8.28 -4.65 -3.70
N ALA A 12 -8.37 -3.51 -2.99
CA ALA A 12 -7.44 -3.19 -1.91
C ALA A 12 -7.46 -4.22 -0.80
N ALA A 13 -8.64 -4.71 -0.40
CA ALA A 13 -8.73 -5.80 0.58
C ALA A 13 -8.06 -7.08 0.06
N SER A 14 -8.25 -7.42 -1.22
CA SER A 14 -7.63 -8.60 -1.84
C SER A 14 -6.10 -8.48 -1.92
N VAL A 15 -5.58 -7.30 -2.24
CA VAL A 15 -4.13 -7.02 -2.24
C VAL A 15 -3.58 -7.09 -0.82
N THR A 16 -4.29 -6.51 0.15
CA THR A 16 -3.93 -6.57 1.58
C THR A 16 -3.82 -8.01 2.07
N ASP A 17 -4.80 -8.86 1.76
CA ASP A 17 -4.79 -10.28 2.11
C ASP A 17 -3.61 -11.02 1.45
N ALA A 18 -3.29 -10.71 0.20
CA ALA A 18 -2.14 -11.29 -0.50
C ALA A 18 -0.80 -10.92 0.15
N VAL A 19 -0.64 -9.67 0.59
CA VAL A 19 0.54 -9.22 1.35
C VAL A 19 0.64 -9.96 2.68
N ILE A 20 -0.45 -10.03 3.44
CA ILE A 20 -0.49 -10.75 4.73
C ILE A 20 -0.15 -12.23 4.54
N ALA A 21 -0.67 -12.87 3.49
CA ALA A 21 -0.34 -14.25 3.15
C ALA A 21 1.16 -14.43 2.87
N ALA A 22 1.80 -13.49 2.18
CA ALA A 22 3.23 -13.52 1.89
C ALA A 22 4.10 -13.44 3.16
N TYR A 23 3.75 -12.59 4.13
CA TYR A 23 4.41 -12.55 5.45
C TYR A 23 4.13 -13.81 6.28
N THR A 24 2.87 -14.29 6.27
CA THR A 24 2.47 -15.49 7.00
C THR A 24 3.23 -16.73 6.53
N ALA A 25 3.44 -16.87 5.22
CA ALA A 25 4.25 -17.95 4.64
C ALA A 25 5.71 -17.94 5.16
N ARG A 26 6.23 -16.77 5.50
CA ARG A 26 7.56 -16.55 6.11
C ARG A 26 7.55 -16.64 7.64
N ARG A 27 6.39 -16.89 8.25
CA ARG A 27 6.14 -16.91 9.71
C ARG A 27 6.42 -15.55 10.37
N GLU A 28 6.28 -14.48 9.61
CA GLU A 28 6.44 -13.11 10.09
C GLU A 28 5.09 -12.59 10.57
N LYS A 29 5.08 -11.86 11.69
CA LYS A 29 3.85 -11.27 12.24
C LYS A 29 3.59 -9.92 11.60
N VAL A 30 2.38 -9.77 11.06
CA VAL A 30 1.89 -8.51 10.51
C VAL A 30 0.50 -8.21 11.03
N GLN A 31 0.15 -6.92 10.99
CA GLN A 31 -1.20 -6.44 11.26
C GLN A 31 -1.54 -5.30 10.31
N THR A 32 -2.82 -5.10 10.04
CA THR A 32 -3.29 -3.91 9.33
C THR A 32 -3.40 -2.74 10.31
N MET A 33 -3.01 -1.55 9.89
CA MET A 33 -3.15 -0.32 10.66
C MET A 33 -3.49 0.85 9.72
N PRO A 34 -4.38 1.78 10.12
CA PRO A 34 -4.56 3.01 9.38
C PRO A 34 -3.24 3.79 9.29
N VAL A 35 -2.90 4.27 8.09
CA VAL A 35 -1.67 5.07 7.90
C VAL A 35 -1.67 6.30 8.82
N SER A 36 -2.85 6.88 9.04
CA SER A 36 -3.07 8.00 9.94
C SER A 36 -2.62 7.74 11.39
N GLU A 37 -2.75 6.52 11.89
CA GLU A 37 -2.27 6.15 13.24
C GLU A 37 -0.74 6.01 13.28
N MET A 38 -0.11 5.72 12.15
CA MET A 38 1.33 5.60 12.02
C MET A 38 2.04 6.95 11.88
N VAL A 39 1.40 7.95 11.27
CA VAL A 39 1.95 9.30 11.11
C VAL A 39 1.35 10.23 12.17
N SER A 40 1.84 10.15 13.40
CA SER A 40 1.36 11.02 14.49
C SER A 40 1.44 12.51 14.10
N GLY A 41 0.30 13.13 13.78
CA GLY A 41 0.26 14.49 13.22
C GLY A 41 -1.10 14.83 12.59
N GLN A 42 -1.21 16.00 11.97
CA GLN A 42 -2.43 16.41 11.26
C GLN A 42 -2.46 15.73 9.91
N VAL A 43 -3.15 14.59 9.85
CA VAL A 43 -3.22 13.72 8.68
C VAL A 43 -4.21 14.29 7.67
N SER A 44 -3.84 14.35 6.38
CA SER A 44 -4.82 14.66 5.31
C SER A 44 -5.97 13.67 5.38
N ALA A 45 -7.21 14.11 5.17
CA ALA A 45 -8.38 13.22 5.20
C ALA A 45 -8.19 11.99 4.28
N ASP A 46 -7.48 12.14 3.18
CA ASP A 46 -7.24 11.07 2.20
C ASP A 46 -6.25 10.00 2.68
N LEU A 47 -5.36 10.31 3.63
CA LEU A 47 -4.51 9.30 4.28
C LEU A 47 -5.27 8.52 5.37
N SER A 48 -6.42 9.03 5.83
CA SER A 48 -7.22 8.36 6.87
C SER A 48 -7.96 7.12 6.35
N THR A 49 -8.14 7.01 5.04
CA THR A 49 -8.74 5.85 4.38
C THR A 49 -7.71 4.79 3.99
N LEU A 50 -6.42 5.12 4.04
CA LEU A 50 -5.36 4.20 3.67
C LEU A 50 -5.02 3.25 4.82
N THR A 51 -4.87 1.98 4.45
CA THR A 51 -4.42 0.93 5.36
C THR A 51 -3.01 0.49 4.96
N ALA A 52 -2.17 0.28 5.97
CA ALA A 52 -0.87 -0.33 5.80
C ALA A 52 -0.86 -1.73 6.43
N VAL A 53 -0.16 -2.67 5.78
CA VAL A 53 0.29 -3.91 6.43
C VAL A 53 1.61 -3.61 7.12
N VAL A 54 1.67 -3.86 8.43
CA VAL A 54 2.79 -3.45 9.29
C VAL A 54 3.50 -4.67 9.86
N CYS A 55 4.79 -4.81 9.54
CA CYS A 55 5.68 -5.75 10.22
C CYS A 55 6.51 -4.97 11.26
N ALA A 56 5.99 -4.92 12.50
CA ALA A 56 6.60 -4.11 13.55
C ALA A 56 8.01 -4.59 13.95
N GLU A 57 8.25 -5.91 13.92
CA GLU A 57 9.55 -6.50 14.25
C GLU A 57 10.65 -6.06 13.28
N GLN A 58 10.31 -5.88 12.00
CA GLN A 58 11.25 -5.45 10.95
C GLN A 58 11.19 -3.96 10.65
N ARG A 59 10.28 -3.22 11.29
CA ARG A 59 10.04 -1.80 11.01
C ARG A 59 9.64 -1.54 9.56
N VAL A 60 8.87 -2.45 8.96
CA VAL A 60 8.34 -2.29 7.59
C VAL A 60 6.86 -1.93 7.62
N ALA A 61 6.47 -1.01 6.74
CA ALA A 61 5.09 -0.67 6.43
C ALA A 61 4.86 -0.82 4.92
N GLU A 62 3.82 -1.55 4.52
CA GLU A 62 3.40 -1.67 3.13
C GLU A 62 2.04 -1.00 2.96
N ILE A 63 1.98 0.12 2.25
CA ILE A 63 0.75 0.88 2.00
C ILE A 63 0.13 0.38 0.70
N VAL A 64 -1.11 -0.14 0.78
CA VAL A 64 -1.89 -0.51 -0.40
C VAL A 64 -2.57 0.73 -0.95
N VAL A 65 -2.37 0.99 -2.24
CA VAL A 65 -2.99 2.11 -2.94
C VAL A 65 -4.04 1.61 -3.92
N ASP A 66 -5.23 2.20 -3.82
CA ASP A 66 -6.33 1.97 -4.75
C ASP A 66 -6.16 2.71 -6.08
N GLU A 67 -6.97 2.29 -7.06
CA GLU A 67 -7.08 3.02 -8.32
C GLU A 67 -7.62 4.44 -8.09
N GLY A 68 -6.89 5.46 -8.55
CA GLY A 68 -7.31 6.86 -8.51
C GLY A 68 -6.92 7.64 -7.25
N LEU A 69 -6.13 7.07 -6.35
CA LEU A 69 -5.54 7.83 -5.23
C LEU A 69 -4.55 8.88 -5.74
N ASP A 70 -4.60 10.09 -5.16
CA ASP A 70 -3.58 11.12 -5.37
C ASP A 70 -2.27 10.76 -4.63
N LEU A 71 -1.28 10.32 -5.39
CA LEU A 71 0.01 9.83 -4.91
C LEU A 71 0.91 10.94 -4.35
N GLU A 72 0.68 12.22 -4.67
CA GLU A 72 1.52 13.33 -4.16
C GLU A 72 1.47 13.41 -2.63
N ARG A 73 0.34 13.02 -2.04
CA ARG A 73 0.11 13.07 -0.59
C ARG A 73 0.84 11.97 0.17
N LEU A 74 1.22 10.89 -0.51
CA LEU A 74 1.98 9.79 0.07
C LEU A 74 3.45 10.17 0.33
N ALA A 75 4.01 11.12 -0.42
CA ALA A 75 5.39 11.57 -0.19
C ALA A 75 5.58 12.13 1.23
N ALA A 76 4.62 12.90 1.73
CA ALA A 76 4.65 13.43 3.10
C ALA A 76 4.56 12.30 4.15
N ALA A 77 3.72 11.30 3.91
CA ALA A 77 3.63 10.12 4.79
C ALA A 77 4.94 9.32 4.78
N ALA A 78 5.57 9.15 3.61
CA ALA A 78 6.86 8.48 3.47
C ALA A 78 7.95 9.14 4.31
N TRP A 79 8.09 10.47 4.21
CA TRP A 79 9.05 11.21 5.04
C TRP A 79 8.74 11.12 6.53
N ALA A 80 7.48 11.21 6.93
CA ALA A 80 7.08 11.09 8.33
C ALA A 80 7.37 9.70 8.91
N LEU A 81 7.11 8.63 8.14
CA LEU A 81 7.39 7.26 8.53
C LEU A 81 8.90 6.99 8.59
N ALA A 82 9.65 7.42 7.58
CA ALA A 82 11.11 7.31 7.56
C ALA A 82 11.77 8.06 8.71
N GLY A 83 11.28 9.26 9.05
CA GLY A 83 11.75 10.03 10.21
C GLY A 83 11.50 9.34 11.54
N ARG A 84 10.57 8.38 11.58
CA ARG A 84 10.33 7.50 12.74
C ARG A 84 11.11 6.19 12.65
N GLY A 85 11.86 5.95 11.58
CA GLY A 85 12.63 4.73 11.33
C GLY A 85 11.75 3.56 10.88
N TRP A 86 10.77 3.83 10.02
CA TRP A 86 10.04 2.81 9.27
C TRP A 86 10.55 2.77 7.83
N ASP A 87 10.75 1.59 7.29
CA ASP A 87 10.93 1.34 5.87
C ASP A 87 9.55 1.25 5.21
N LEU A 88 9.31 2.07 4.18
CA LEU A 88 8.03 2.14 3.50
C LEU A 88 8.11 1.51 2.10
N THR A 89 7.17 0.63 1.82
CA THR A 89 6.84 0.20 0.45
C THR A 89 5.43 0.69 0.11
N VAL A 90 5.26 1.28 -1.08
CA VAL A 90 3.95 1.64 -1.63
C VAL A 90 3.58 0.63 -2.71
N LEU A 91 2.48 -0.10 -2.49
CA LEU A 91 1.95 -1.08 -3.42
C LEU A 91 0.98 -0.36 -4.37
N VAL A 92 1.41 -0.20 -5.62
CA VAL A 92 0.71 0.62 -6.61
C VAL A 92 0.12 -0.23 -7.73
N PRO A 93 -1.08 0.07 -8.25
CA PRO A 93 -1.58 -0.60 -9.44
C PRO A 93 -0.60 -0.43 -10.59
N THR A 94 -0.39 -1.47 -11.39
CA THR A 94 0.54 -1.43 -12.54
C THR A 94 0.19 -0.31 -13.53
N SER A 95 -1.10 0.03 -13.63
CA SER A 95 -1.61 1.15 -14.45
C SER A 95 -1.12 2.54 -13.99
N GLN A 96 -0.65 2.68 -12.75
CA GLN A 96 -0.24 3.95 -12.13
C GLN A 96 1.27 4.02 -11.82
N ILE A 97 2.07 3.04 -12.23
CA ILE A 97 3.49 2.98 -11.86
C ILE A 97 4.28 4.23 -12.31
N GLY A 98 3.97 4.78 -13.50
CA GLY A 98 4.62 5.99 -14.01
C GLY A 98 4.28 7.25 -13.20
N ASP A 99 3.04 7.35 -12.75
CA ASP A 99 2.59 8.44 -11.87
C ASP A 99 3.21 8.29 -10.49
N ALA A 100 3.31 7.06 -9.97
CA ALA A 100 3.99 6.76 -8.71
C ALA A 100 5.46 7.20 -8.73
N HIS A 101 6.21 6.89 -9.80
CA HIS A 101 7.58 7.39 -9.98
C HIS A 101 7.66 8.92 -9.95
N THR A 102 6.69 9.59 -10.56
CA THR A 102 6.71 11.05 -10.63
C THR A 102 6.38 11.68 -9.28
N SER A 103 5.29 11.23 -8.63
CA SER A 103 4.77 11.80 -7.39
C SER A 103 5.58 11.41 -6.16
N LEU A 104 6.20 10.23 -6.14
CA LEU A 104 7.02 9.74 -5.04
C LEU A 104 8.52 9.95 -5.27
N ARG A 105 8.91 10.66 -6.32
CA ARG A 105 10.31 10.92 -6.63
C ARG A 105 11.04 11.45 -5.40
N ALA A 106 12.16 10.81 -5.06
CA ALA A 106 13.01 11.13 -3.91
C ALA A 106 12.33 10.98 -2.53
N ALA A 107 11.09 10.48 -2.45
CA ALA A 107 10.52 10.05 -1.18
C ALA A 107 11.28 8.81 -0.69
N PRO A 108 11.47 8.65 0.63
CA PRO A 108 12.19 7.51 1.22
C PRO A 108 11.28 6.28 1.26
N CYS A 109 10.94 5.75 0.08
CA CYS A 109 10.15 4.55 -0.07
C CYS A 109 10.61 3.72 -1.27
N LEU A 110 10.18 2.46 -1.27
CA LEU A 110 10.12 1.65 -2.48
C LEU A 110 8.69 1.71 -3.03
N ILE A 111 8.57 1.50 -4.33
CA ILE A 111 7.29 1.21 -4.97
C ILE A 111 7.31 -0.23 -5.46
N GLN A 112 6.17 -0.91 -5.42
CA GLN A 112 6.02 -2.24 -5.99
C GLN A 112 4.72 -2.29 -6.78
N PRO A 113 4.76 -2.58 -8.08
CA PRO A 113 3.54 -2.69 -8.87
C PRO A 113 2.79 -3.97 -8.50
N TRP A 114 1.47 -3.90 -8.51
CA TRP A 114 0.59 -5.05 -8.44
C TRP A 114 -0.41 -5.08 -9.60
N TRP A 115 -0.90 -6.25 -9.93
CA TRP A 115 -2.02 -6.45 -10.85
C TRP A 115 -2.84 -7.64 -10.40
N SER A 116 -4.10 -7.70 -10.85
CA SER A 116 -4.99 -8.83 -10.62
C SER A 116 -5.33 -9.51 -11.94
N ASP A 117 -5.53 -10.82 -11.89
CA ASP A 117 -6.13 -11.60 -12.97
C ASP A 117 -7.09 -12.65 -12.40
N ALA A 118 -7.47 -13.65 -13.19
CA ALA A 118 -8.38 -14.70 -12.78
C ALA A 118 -7.82 -15.61 -11.66
N ASP A 119 -6.50 -15.67 -11.51
CA ASP A 119 -5.80 -16.55 -10.58
C ASP A 119 -5.44 -15.86 -9.26
N GLY A 120 -5.40 -14.52 -9.22
CA GLY A 120 -5.28 -13.76 -7.99
C GLY A 120 -4.56 -12.42 -8.13
N ILE A 121 -3.88 -12.02 -7.05
CA ILE A 121 -3.04 -10.81 -6.98
C ILE A 121 -1.59 -11.20 -7.22
N TRP A 122 -0.93 -10.45 -8.09
CA TRP A 122 0.47 -10.60 -8.42
C TRP A 122 1.24 -9.32 -8.13
N PHE A 123 2.52 -9.48 -7.81
CA PHE A 123 3.42 -8.37 -7.49
C PHE A 123 4.63 -8.39 -8.43
N GLY A 124 5.04 -7.22 -8.88
CA GLY A 124 6.28 -7.05 -9.62
C GLY A 124 7.49 -6.86 -8.70
N ALA A 125 8.60 -6.44 -9.30
CA ALA A 125 9.82 -6.14 -8.57
C ALA A 125 9.68 -4.82 -7.78
N PHE A 126 10.48 -4.67 -6.72
CA PHE A 126 10.63 -3.39 -6.05
C PHE A 126 11.39 -2.40 -6.92
N GLU A 127 10.93 -1.15 -6.93
CA GLU A 127 11.53 -0.06 -7.68
C GLU A 127 11.76 1.15 -6.75
N THR A 128 12.76 1.98 -7.08
CA THR A 128 12.97 3.26 -6.40
C THR A 128 12.36 4.36 -7.28
N PRO A 129 11.40 5.14 -6.75
CA PRO A 129 10.71 6.18 -7.51
C PRO A 129 11.62 7.31 -8.01
#